data_AF-A0A7S0ARV3-F1
#
_entry.id   AF-A0A7S0ARV3-F1
#
_cell.length_a   1.000
_cell.length_b   1.000
_cell.length_c   1.000
_cell.angle_alpha   90.00
_cell.angle_beta   90.00
_cell.angle_gamma   90.00
#
_symmetry.space_group_name_H-M   'P 1'
#
loop_
_entity.id
_entity.type
_entity.pdbx_description
1 polymer ?
#
loop_
_entity_poly.entity_id
_entity_poly.type
_entity_poly.pdbx_seq_one_letter_code
_entity_poly.pdbx_strand_id
1 'polypeptide(L)'
;NAVPYHAKIPLSERADNLDRFRRYDAAKDSHDDDGDADVAPILVCTDLASRGLDVPGVTAVVQLQFATNVVAHLHRMGRCGRAGLRNGRGVVFYGEMEKELVEVVREAEHQQETMALSQDVEDEERDADGTKKLRKGSV
;
A
#
# COMPACT_ATOMS: atom_id res chain seq x y z
N ASN A 1 14.53 14.42 -4.15
CA ASN A 1 13.15 14.47 -4.67
C ASN A 1 12.12 14.25 -3.54
N ALA A 2 12.08 15.16 -2.55
CA ALA A 2 11.13 15.05 -1.43
C ALA A 2 10.43 16.39 -1.17
N VAL A 3 9.12 16.37 -0.98
CA VAL A 3 8.29 17.57 -0.76
C VAL A 3 7.42 17.39 0.49
N PRO A 4 7.29 18.42 1.35
CA PRO A 4 6.53 18.29 2.59
C PRO A 4 5.04 18.63 2.41
N TYR A 5 4.18 17.98 3.18
CA TYR A 5 2.73 18.20 3.23
C TYR A 5 2.22 18.07 4.67
N HIS A 6 2.09 19.19 5.38
CA HIS A 6 1.57 19.23 6.75
C HIS A 6 0.96 20.58 7.11
N ALA A 7 0.19 20.64 8.21
CA ALA A 7 -0.62 21.80 8.58
C ALA A 7 0.18 23.12 8.76
N LYS A 8 1.46 23.05 9.12
CA LYS A 8 2.32 24.23 9.25
C LYS A 8 2.77 24.86 7.92
N ILE A 9 2.51 24.20 6.78
CA ILE A 9 2.80 24.73 5.45
C ILE A 9 1.55 25.45 4.91
N PRO A 10 1.70 26.67 4.34
CA PRO A 10 0.60 27.38 3.69
C PRO A 10 -0.16 26.51 2.68
N LEU A 11 -1.46 26.74 2.52
CA LEU A 11 -2.29 25.92 1.64
C LEU A 11 -1.81 25.94 0.18
N SER A 12 -1.39 27.10 -0.33
CA SER A 12 -0.84 27.25 -1.68
C SER A 12 0.38 26.36 -1.87
N GLU A 13 1.34 26.44 -0.97
CA GLU A 13 2.57 25.65 -1.04
C GLU A 13 2.29 24.14 -0.86
N ARG A 14 1.32 23.76 -0.04
CA ARG A 14 0.88 22.36 0.05
C ARG A 14 0.29 21.85 -1.26
N ALA A 15 -0.50 22.67 -1.95
CA ALA A 15 -1.06 22.32 -3.25
C ALA A 15 0.05 22.16 -4.29
N ASP A 16 1.00 23.09 -4.34
CA ASP A 16 2.15 23.03 -5.26
C ASP A 16 3.02 21.78 -5.01
N ASN A 17 3.30 21.45 -3.75
CA ASN A 17 4.05 20.25 -3.37
C ASN A 17 3.32 18.96 -3.76
N LEU A 18 2.01 18.89 -3.50
CA LEU A 18 1.20 17.74 -3.89
C LEU A 18 1.19 17.55 -5.42
N ASP A 19 1.06 18.65 -6.15
CA ASP A 19 1.08 18.63 -7.61
C ASP A 19 2.44 18.19 -8.17
N ARG A 20 3.55 18.66 -7.59
CA ARG A 20 4.90 18.19 -7.93
C ARG A 20 5.04 16.69 -7.71
N PHE A 21 4.50 16.17 -6.61
CA PHE A 21 4.50 14.74 -6.33
C PHE A 21 3.65 13.94 -7.33
N ARG A 22 2.47 14.45 -7.71
CA ARG A 22 1.56 13.79 -8.68
C ARG A 22 2.09 13.76 -10.10
N ARG A 23 2.79 14.80 -10.53
CA ARG A 23 3.28 14.94 -11.91
C ARG A 23 4.50 14.08 -12.22
N TYR A 24 5.02 13.33 -11.25
CA TYR A 24 6.08 12.37 -11.53
C TYR A 24 5.58 11.28 -12.47
N ASP A 25 6.16 11.23 -13.65
CA ASP A 25 5.86 10.27 -14.69
C ASP A 25 7.08 9.37 -14.87
N ALA A 26 7.04 8.20 -14.24
CA ALA A 26 8.12 7.21 -14.32
C ALA A 26 8.43 6.77 -15.77
N ALA A 27 7.50 6.97 -16.72
CA ALA A 27 7.73 6.63 -18.13
C ALA A 27 8.56 7.69 -18.88
N LYS A 28 8.61 8.94 -18.41
CA LYS A 28 9.32 10.05 -19.07
C LYS A 28 10.77 10.24 -18.61
N ASP A 29 11.11 9.78 -17.42
CA ASP A 29 12.49 9.88 -16.89
C ASP A 29 13.39 8.72 -17.37
N SER A 30 12.86 7.78 -18.17
CA SER A 30 13.61 6.60 -18.69
C SER A 30 14.52 6.86 -19.91
N HIS A 31 14.96 8.09 -20.14
CA HIS A 31 15.91 8.41 -21.22
C HIS A 31 16.87 9.53 -20.80
N ASP A 32 18.03 9.15 -20.26
CA ASP A 32 19.33 9.32 -20.93
C ASP A 32 20.47 8.83 -20.01
N ASP A 33 21.44 8.20 -20.65
CA ASP A 33 22.61 7.48 -20.14
C ASP A 33 23.65 8.38 -19.44
N ASP A 34 23.29 9.03 -18.31
CA ASP A 34 24.26 9.79 -17.50
C ASP A 34 23.92 9.81 -16.00
N GLY A 35 24.16 8.71 -15.30
CA GLY A 35 24.64 8.69 -13.90
C GLY A 35 23.80 9.27 -12.74
N ASP A 36 22.67 9.94 -12.97
CA ASP A 36 21.77 10.43 -11.92
C ASP A 36 20.63 9.43 -11.77
N ALA A 37 20.76 8.51 -10.80
CA ALA A 37 19.81 7.43 -10.57
C ALA A 37 18.37 7.95 -10.50
N ASP A 38 17.45 7.37 -11.29
CA ASP A 38 15.99 7.58 -11.26
C ASP A 38 15.48 7.93 -9.85
N VAL A 39 15.38 9.22 -9.54
CA VAL A 39 15.07 9.64 -8.17
C VAL A 39 13.56 9.59 -7.99
N ALA A 40 13.06 8.53 -7.35
CA ALA A 40 11.64 8.43 -7.02
C ALA A 40 11.13 9.63 -6.20
N PRO A 41 9.92 10.16 -6.47
CA PRO A 41 9.34 11.27 -5.75
C PRO A 41 8.89 10.83 -4.37
N ILE A 42 9.03 11.71 -3.39
CA ILE A 42 8.68 11.44 -1.99
C ILE A 42 7.79 12.56 -1.48
N LEU A 43 6.60 12.22 -0.97
CA LEU A 43 5.73 13.13 -0.23
C LEU A 43 5.86 12.83 1.27
N VAL A 44 6.37 13.79 2.04
CA VAL A 44 6.51 13.65 3.50
C VAL A 44 5.33 14.31 4.17
N CYS A 45 4.51 13.55 4.88
CA CYS A 45 3.25 14.05 5.42
C CYS A 45 2.92 13.57 6.83
N THR A 46 2.09 14.34 7.53
CA THR A 46 1.41 13.90 8.77
C THR A 46 0.04 13.30 8.44
N ASP A 47 -0.71 12.89 9.47
CA ASP A 47 -2.07 12.36 9.32
C ASP A 47 -3.06 13.32 8.64
N LEU A 48 -2.69 14.59 8.46
CA LEU A 48 -3.42 15.52 7.60
C LEU A 48 -3.59 14.98 6.17
N ALA A 49 -2.64 14.17 5.70
CA ALA A 49 -2.70 13.55 4.38
C ALA A 49 -3.42 12.19 4.35
N SER A 50 -3.80 11.64 5.51
CA SER A 50 -4.26 10.26 5.64
C SER A 50 -5.64 10.00 5.04
N ARG A 51 -6.41 11.04 4.71
CA ARG A 51 -7.78 10.95 4.18
C ARG A 51 -8.01 11.93 3.02
N GLY A 52 -8.77 11.50 2.02
CA GLY A 52 -9.28 12.36 0.95
C GLY A 52 -8.27 12.81 -0.11
N LEU A 53 -6.97 12.54 0.05
CA LEU A 53 -5.98 12.81 -0.99
C LEU A 53 -5.96 11.70 -2.03
N ASP A 54 -6.52 11.98 -3.20
CA ASP A 54 -6.38 11.09 -4.34
C ASP A 54 -5.00 11.30 -4.97
N VAL A 55 -4.11 10.33 -4.75
CA VAL A 55 -2.79 10.28 -5.35
C VAL A 55 -2.64 8.93 -6.03
N PRO A 56 -2.89 8.84 -7.35
CA PRO A 56 -2.76 7.59 -8.08
C PRO A 56 -1.28 7.16 -8.16
N GLY A 57 -1.04 5.86 -8.29
CA GLY A 57 0.30 5.34 -8.58
C GLY A 57 1.28 5.30 -7.41
N VAL A 58 0.85 5.49 -6.16
CA VAL A 58 1.73 5.32 -4.99
C VAL A 58 2.15 3.85 -4.86
N THR A 59 3.44 3.59 -5.04
CA THR A 59 4.04 2.24 -4.98
C THR A 59 4.40 1.81 -3.56
N ALA A 60 4.71 2.77 -2.69
CA ALA A 60 5.10 2.48 -1.31
C ALA A 60 4.56 3.49 -0.31
N VAL A 61 4.26 3.00 0.89
CA VAL A 61 3.92 3.81 2.06
C VAL A 61 4.93 3.50 3.16
N VAL A 62 5.59 4.54 3.68
CA VAL A 62 6.55 4.42 4.78
C VAL A 62 6.02 5.17 6.00
N GLN A 63 5.81 4.45 7.10
CA GLN A 63 5.41 5.01 8.39
C GLN A 63 6.62 5.08 9.31
N LEU A 64 7.16 6.27 9.57
CA LEU A 64 8.30 6.47 10.47
C LEU A 64 7.94 6.28 11.95
N GLN A 65 6.66 6.44 12.28
CA GLN A 65 6.09 6.12 13.58
C GLN A 65 4.78 5.37 13.33
N PHE A 66 4.57 4.30 14.08
CA PHE A 66 3.34 3.53 14.02
C PHE A 66 2.12 4.43 14.28
N ALA A 67 1.01 4.17 13.59
CA ALA A 67 -0.20 4.97 13.73
C ALA A 67 -0.78 4.82 15.15
N THR A 68 -1.47 5.85 15.64
CA THR A 68 -2.02 5.85 17.01
C THR A 68 -3.08 4.78 17.26
N ASN A 69 -3.63 4.18 16.19
CA ASN A 69 -4.56 3.06 16.25
C ASN A 69 -4.60 2.30 14.90
N VAL A 70 -5.20 1.11 14.91
CA VAL A 70 -5.35 0.24 13.72
C VAL A 70 -6.10 0.94 12.59
N VAL A 71 -7.14 1.71 12.90
CA VAL A 71 -7.94 2.40 11.87
C VAL A 71 -7.08 3.43 11.13
N ALA A 72 -6.26 4.20 11.84
CA ALA A 72 -5.33 5.14 11.23
C ALA A 72 -4.23 4.43 10.43
N HIS A 73 -3.71 3.30 10.94
CA HIS A 73 -2.76 2.45 10.22
C HIS A 73 -3.34 2.01 8.86
N LEU A 74 -4.56 1.47 8.84
CA LEU A 74 -5.24 1.02 7.61
C LEU A 74 -5.47 2.17 6.61
N HIS A 75 -5.85 3.36 7.08
CA HIS A 75 -6.01 4.54 6.22
C HIS A 75 -4.69 5.01 5.58
N ARG A 76 -3.58 4.90 6.31
CA ARG A 76 -2.23 5.22 5.79
C ARG A 76 -1.81 4.16 4.77
N MET A 77 -1.96 2.88 5.09
CA MET A 77 -1.60 1.77 4.22
C MET A 77 -2.42 1.73 2.92
N GLY A 78 -3.69 2.12 2.98
CA GLY A 78 -4.58 2.21 1.80
C GLY A 78 -4.19 3.28 0.77
N ARG A 79 -3.06 3.99 0.95
CA ARG A 79 -2.52 4.91 -0.06
C ARG A 79 -1.79 4.17 -1.19
N CYS A 80 -1.19 3.00 -0.94
CA CYS A 80 -0.60 2.14 -1.96
C CYS A 80 -1.51 0.94 -2.29
N GLY A 81 -1.16 0.16 -3.32
CA GLY A 81 -1.84 -1.10 -3.64
C GLY A 81 -3.26 -0.96 -4.22
N ARG A 82 -3.62 0.23 -4.72
CA ARG A 82 -4.93 0.49 -5.36
C ARG A 82 -4.95 0.01 -6.83
N ALA A 83 -6.14 -0.30 -7.34
CA ALA A 83 -6.41 -0.62 -8.76
C ALA A 83 -5.78 -1.91 -9.31
N GLY A 84 -5.69 -2.98 -8.51
CA GLY A 84 -5.21 -4.30 -8.97
C GLY A 84 -3.71 -4.40 -9.21
N LEU A 85 -2.96 -3.33 -8.95
CA LEU A 85 -1.51 -3.32 -8.95
C LEU A 85 -1.00 -4.15 -7.76
N ARG A 86 -0.41 -5.31 -8.05
CA ARG A 86 0.07 -6.29 -7.05
C ARG A 86 1.29 -5.84 -6.24
N ASN A 87 1.80 -4.62 -6.45
CA ASN A 87 3.16 -4.24 -6.07
C ASN A 87 3.22 -3.14 -4.99
N GLY A 88 2.10 -2.86 -4.29
CA GLY A 88 2.09 -1.90 -3.19
C GLY A 88 2.90 -2.42 -1.99
N ARG A 89 3.86 -1.62 -1.49
CA ARG A 89 4.68 -2.00 -0.32
C ARG A 89 4.44 -1.09 0.87
N GLY A 90 4.15 -1.69 2.01
CA GLY A 90 4.17 -1.03 3.32
C GLY A 90 5.47 -1.25 4.05
N VAL A 91 6.03 -0.18 4.62
CA VAL A 91 7.13 -0.25 5.58
C VAL A 91 6.74 0.54 6.81
N VAL A 92 6.84 -0.08 7.99
CA VAL A 92 6.42 0.53 9.24
C VAL A 92 7.52 0.38 10.28
N PHE A 93 7.97 1.52 10.79
CA PHE A 93 8.86 1.62 11.94
C PHE A 93 8.00 1.80 13.21
N TYR A 94 8.35 1.07 14.26
CA TYR A 94 7.64 1.07 15.54
C TYR A 94 8.62 0.92 16.69
N GLY A 95 8.27 1.45 17.86
CA GLY A 95 9.04 1.35 19.08
C GLY A 95 8.46 0.33 20.06
N GLU A 96 8.98 0.35 21.28
CA GLU A 96 8.55 -0.57 22.35
C GLU A 96 7.06 -0.42 22.69
N MET A 97 6.56 0.82 22.70
CA MET A 97 5.19 1.14 23.10
C MET A 97 4.14 0.57 22.15
N GLU A 98 4.49 0.36 20.88
CA GLU A 98 3.54 -0.10 19.86
C GLU A 98 3.65 -1.61 19.57
N LYS A 99 4.50 -2.35 20.30
CA LYS A 99 4.72 -3.79 20.07
C LYS A 99 3.43 -4.61 20.11
N GLU A 100 2.61 -4.44 21.15
CA GLU A 100 1.35 -5.18 21.30
C GLU A 100 0.41 -4.94 20.10
N LEU A 101 0.30 -3.69 19.67
CA LEU A 101 -0.53 -3.33 18.53
C LEU A 101 0.01 -3.90 17.20
N VAL A 102 1.34 -3.90 17.03
CA VAL A 102 2.00 -4.48 15.87
C VAL A 102 1.81 -6.00 15.82
N GLU A 103 1.86 -6.69 16.96
CA GLU A 103 1.60 -8.12 17.04
C GLU A 103 0.16 -8.44 16.62
N VAL A 104 -0.82 -7.67 17.10
CA VAL A 104 -2.23 -7.82 16.68
C VAL A 104 -2.39 -7.62 15.17
N VAL A 105 -1.73 -6.61 14.60
CA VAL A 105 -1.79 -6.35 13.15
C VAL A 105 -1.14 -7.49 12.35
N ARG A 106 0.03 -7.97 12.78
CA ARG A 106 0.72 -9.10 12.11
C ARG A 106 -0.08 -10.38 12.16
N GLU A 107 -0.71 -10.68 13.30
CA GLU A 107 -1.58 -11.84 13.44
C GLU A 107 -2.78 -11.74 12.50
N ALA A 108 -3.42 -10.57 12.43
CA ALA A 108 -4.52 -10.33 11.50
C ALA A 108 -4.09 -10.47 10.03
N GLU A 109 -2.92 -9.96 9.64
CA GLU A 109 -2.37 -10.11 8.29
C GLU A 109 -2.12 -11.59 7.95
N HIS A 110 -1.56 -12.36 8.88
CA HIS A 110 -1.31 -13.80 8.69
C HIS A 110 -2.60 -14.61 8.55
N GLN A 111 -3.63 -14.27 9.33
CA GLN A 111 -4.95 -14.87 9.20
C GLN A 111 -5.59 -14.54 7.85
N GLN A 112 -5.44 -13.31 7.35
CA GLN A 112 -5.96 -12.95 6.02
C GLN A 112 -5.27 -13.73 4.90
N GLU A 113 -3.96 -13.93 4.97
CA GLU A 113 -3.22 -14.74 3.98
C GLU A 113 -3.69 -16.20 4.01
N THR A 114 -3.89 -16.76 5.20
CA THR A 114 -4.41 -18.12 5.38
C THR A 114 -5.85 -18.26 4.85
N MET A 115 -6.70 -17.26 5.06
CA MET A 115 -8.06 -17.25 4.53
C MET A 115 -8.11 -17.06 3.01
N ALA A 116 -7.25 -16.22 2.43
CA ALA A 116 -7.15 -16.03 0.99
C ALA A 116 -6.75 -17.33 0.28
N LEU A 117 -5.79 -18.07 0.83
CA LEU A 117 -5.39 -19.39 0.32
C LEU A 117 -6.51 -20.44 0.39
N SER A 118 -7.42 -20.33 1.37
CA SER A 118 -8.56 -21.24 1.49
C SER A 118 -9.68 -20.97 0.48
N GLN A 119 -9.73 -19.77 -0.11
CA GLN A 119 -10.74 -19.39 -1.10
C GLN A 119 -10.32 -19.75 -2.54
N ASP A 120 -9.03 -20.02 -2.79
CA ASP A 120 -8.51 -20.43 -4.11
C ASP A 120 -8.73 -21.94 -4.39
N VAL A 121 -9.41 -22.68 -3.51
CA VAL A 121 -9.79 -24.08 -3.71
C VAL A 121 -11.31 -24.22 -3.63
N GLU A 122 -12.04 -23.78 -4.67
CA GLU A 122 -13.39 -24.26 -4.98
C GLU A 122 -13.89 -23.78 -6.36
N ASP A 123 -13.06 -23.83 -7.41
CA ASP A 123 -13.59 -23.93 -8.76
C ASP A 123 -14.07 -25.39 -8.97
N GLU A 124 -15.26 -25.72 -8.43
CA GLU A 124 -15.99 -26.92 -8.84
C GLU A 124 -16.37 -26.73 -10.32
N GLU A 125 -15.56 -27.24 -11.26
CA GLU A 125 -15.99 -27.46 -12.64
C GLU A 125 -17.23 -28.37 -12.61
N ARG A 126 -18.40 -27.78 -12.86
CA ARG A 126 -19.65 -28.50 -13.07
C ARG A 126 -19.73 -28.91 -14.53
N ASP A 127 -19.64 -30.20 -14.80
CA ASP A 127 -20.03 -30.77 -16.10
C ASP A 127 -21.53 -30.47 -16.35
N ALA A 128 -21.91 -30.33 -17.62
CA ALA A 128 -23.25 -29.94 -18.09
C ALA A 128 -24.42 -30.84 -17.62
N ASP A 129 -24.12 -31.97 -16.96
CA ASP A 129 -25.06 -32.97 -16.46
C ASP A 129 -25.12 -33.04 -14.91
N GLY A 130 -24.50 -32.08 -14.21
CA GLY A 130 -24.75 -31.82 -12.78
C GLY A 130 -24.29 -32.91 -11.79
N THR A 131 -23.47 -33.87 -12.20
CA THR A 131 -23.05 -34.98 -11.32
C THR A 131 -21.65 -34.75 -10.73
N LYS A 132 -21.52 -34.79 -9.40
CA LYS A 132 -20.24 -34.59 -8.68
C LYS A 132 -19.27 -35.76 -8.92
N LYS A 133 -18.06 -35.49 -9.43
CA LYS A 133 -16.96 -36.46 -9.46
C LYS A 133 -16.09 -36.31 -8.21
N LEU A 134 -16.12 -37.31 -7.33
CA LEU A 134 -15.17 -37.44 -6.23
C LEU A 134 -13.86 -38.04 -6.76
N ARG A 135 -12.77 -37.25 -6.82
CA ARG A 135 -11.43 -37.80 -7.06
C ARG A 135 -10.62 -37.73 -5.78
N LYS A 136 -10.24 -38.89 -5.24
CA LYS A 136 -9.15 -39.01 -4.28
C LYS A 136 -7.83 -38.76 -5.02
N GLY A 137 -7.10 -37.74 -4.60
CA GLY A 137 -5.75 -37.46 -5.07
C GLY A 137 -4.86 -37.11 -3.89
N SER A 138 -4.10 -38.10 -3.45
CA SER A 138 -2.95 -37.96 -2.54
C SER A 138 -1.77 -37.43 -3.34
N VAL A 139 -1.07 -36.39 -2.85
CA VAL A 139 0.38 -36.28 -2.55
C VAL A 139 0.55 -35.04 -1.69
#